data_AF-A0A1E1KT08-F1
#
_entry.id   AF-A0A1E1KT08-F1
#
_cell.length_a   1.000
_cell.length_b   1.000
_cell.length_c   1.000
_cell.angle_alpha   90.00
_cell.angle_beta   90.00
_cell.angle_gamma   90.00
#
_symmetry.space_group_name_H-M   'P 1'
#
loop_
_entity.id
_entity.type
_entity.pdbx_description
1 polymer ?
#
loop_
_entity_poly.entity_id
_entity_poly.type
_entity_poly.pdbx_seq_one_letter_code
_entity_poly.pdbx_strand_id
1 'polypeptide(L)'
;MVRWQGRHNDERSAHTFQLTDWTALLQEAQILNGGRACNFDGPYHAGGRHIVRRLEFIDGGELWLVRIPIVPASLTPDPSEIVKWWTAERQFTMESEIATMKYYAESTNVPVPTIFGHRTSIHGNTVKLPYMLMQCIRGNMLFDLGGPGILNDEQKSGIRKSIASIQCQMATAKISKLGSLVLGPNGTVDIGPLPAAFGFEGPFSSAVDYFLSWAAHAEFGNQKFLRDQPEDNEGLRSLKRAVISFPSRLKSAMESRKIVACENGYPIVHRDFLPHNILFDDAYNIVVTDTDEEGRQYIEDIMNEEKDTPQGRKLSQTFGSILGDIGLCMTHFEEGRAVSFGDLLDRYESESIYTLL
;
A
#
# COMPACT_ATOMS: atom_id res chain seq x y z
N MET A 1 22.71 -7.12 -6.45
CA MET A 1 23.26 -5.89 -5.78
C MET A 1 22.09 -4.91 -5.60
N VAL A 2 21.97 -4.21 -4.46
CA VAL A 2 20.85 -3.26 -4.23
C VAL A 2 21.09 -1.96 -4.99
N ARG A 3 20.18 -1.61 -5.90
CA ARG A 3 20.27 -0.49 -6.85
C ARG A 3 19.14 0.51 -6.61
N TRP A 4 19.05 1.08 -5.41
CA TRP A 4 18.03 2.10 -5.12
C TRP A 4 18.40 3.40 -5.84
N GLN A 5 17.79 3.62 -7.02
CA GLN A 5 18.04 4.81 -7.83
C GLN A 5 17.01 5.92 -7.57
N GLY A 6 15.81 5.56 -7.09
CA GLY A 6 14.73 6.49 -6.75
C GLY A 6 15.02 7.30 -5.47
N ARG A 7 15.33 8.59 -5.61
CA ARG A 7 15.38 9.54 -4.50
C ARG A 7 14.34 10.64 -4.73
N HIS A 8 13.14 10.50 -4.17
CA HIS A 8 12.16 11.59 -4.14
C HIS A 8 12.49 12.55 -3.01
N ASN A 9 13.66 13.18 -3.11
CA ASN A 9 14.11 14.16 -2.13
C ASN A 9 13.44 15.51 -2.40
N ASP A 10 12.17 15.64 -2.00
CA ASP A 10 11.44 16.91 -1.99
C ASP A 10 11.67 17.69 -0.67
N GLU A 11 11.15 18.91 -0.60
CA GLU A 11 11.26 19.77 0.59
C GLU A 11 10.70 19.08 1.86
N ARG A 12 9.62 18.30 1.73
CA ARG A 12 8.98 17.60 2.84
C ARG A 12 9.87 16.49 3.39
N SER A 13 10.49 15.70 2.51
CA SER A 13 11.41 14.64 2.90
C SER A 13 12.68 15.19 3.56
N ALA A 14 13.23 16.29 3.03
CA ALA A 14 14.39 16.97 3.61
C ALA A 14 14.05 17.54 4.99
N HIS A 15 12.87 18.13 5.14
CA HIS A 15 12.39 18.64 6.42
C HIS A 15 12.17 17.52 7.45
N THR A 16 11.56 16.42 7.03
CA THR A 16 11.39 15.21 7.87
C THR A 16 12.74 14.68 8.35
N PHE A 17 13.73 14.64 7.46
CA PHE A 17 15.09 14.22 7.81
C PHE A 17 15.71 15.14 8.88
N GLN A 18 15.49 16.45 8.80
CA GLN A 18 16.03 17.42 9.77
C GLN A 18 15.35 17.34 11.15
N LEU A 19 14.05 17.06 11.19
CA LEU A 19 13.31 16.92 12.45
C LEU A 19 13.61 15.61 13.19
N THR A 20 14.04 14.58 12.47
CA THR A 20 14.34 13.26 13.04
C THR A 20 15.62 13.30 13.87
N ASP A 21 15.56 12.79 15.11
CA ASP A 21 16.77 12.54 15.90
C ASP A 21 17.43 11.21 15.52
N TRP A 22 18.27 11.25 14.49
CA TRP A 22 18.96 10.06 13.96
C TRP A 22 19.93 9.43 14.95
N THR A 23 20.48 10.20 15.88
CA THR A 23 21.37 9.68 16.93
C THR A 23 20.58 8.85 17.93
N ALA A 24 19.43 9.35 18.39
CA ALA A 24 18.54 8.59 19.25
C ALA A 24 18.02 7.32 18.55
N LEU A 25 17.71 7.41 17.24
CA LEU A 25 17.26 6.24 16.48
C LEU A 25 18.32 5.14 16.39
N LEU A 26 19.58 5.53 16.18
CA LEU A 26 20.70 4.60 16.18
C LEU A 26 20.84 3.90 17.55
N GLN A 27 20.67 4.64 18.65
CA GLN A 27 20.69 4.08 20.01
C GLN A 27 19.55 3.08 20.23
N GLU A 28 18.33 3.38 19.80
CA GLU A 28 17.19 2.45 19.90
C GLU A 28 17.48 1.16 19.11
N ALA A 29 18.04 1.27 17.89
CA ALA A 29 18.41 0.11 17.08
C ALA A 29 19.51 -0.75 17.76
N GLN A 30 20.51 -0.11 18.38
CA GLN A 30 21.54 -0.81 19.15
C GLN A 30 20.92 -1.57 20.34
N ILE A 31 20.02 -0.94 21.10
CA ILE A 31 19.33 -1.57 22.24
C ILE A 31 18.53 -2.79 21.77
N LEU A 32 17.75 -2.64 20.70
CA LEU A 32 16.90 -3.70 20.15
C LEU A 32 17.72 -4.89 19.63
N ASN A 33 18.95 -4.65 19.13
CA ASN A 33 19.83 -5.71 18.64
C ASN A 33 20.88 -6.17 19.68
N GLY A 34 20.58 -6.06 20.98
CA GLY A 34 21.45 -6.59 22.03
C GLY A 34 22.77 -5.84 22.21
N GLY A 35 22.84 -4.56 21.84
CA GLY A 35 24.00 -3.68 21.99
C GLY A 35 25.00 -3.73 20.84
N ARG A 36 24.69 -4.44 19.74
CA ARG A 36 25.57 -4.50 18.55
C ARG A 36 25.72 -3.13 17.91
N ALA A 37 26.95 -2.75 17.60
CA ALA A 37 27.24 -1.48 16.95
C ALA A 37 26.72 -1.46 15.51
N CYS A 38 26.15 -0.34 15.10
CA CYS A 38 25.60 -0.12 13.78
C CYS A 38 25.82 1.31 13.31
N ASN A 39 25.76 1.49 11.98
CA ASN A 39 25.80 2.79 11.33
C ASN A 39 24.74 2.86 10.25
N PHE A 40 24.36 4.07 9.84
CA PHE A 40 23.54 4.21 8.65
C PHE A 40 24.35 3.95 7.39
N ASP A 41 23.79 3.15 6.49
CA ASP A 41 24.37 2.85 5.19
C ASP A 41 23.78 3.79 4.13
N GLY A 42 24.60 4.73 3.67
CA GLY A 42 24.25 5.67 2.62
C GLY A 42 23.23 6.75 3.03
N PRO A 43 22.72 7.49 2.04
CA PRO A 43 21.72 8.53 2.25
C PRO A 43 20.32 7.95 2.46
N TYR A 44 19.41 8.77 2.98
CA TYR A 44 18.00 8.41 3.01
C TYR A 44 17.40 8.41 1.59
N HIS A 45 16.34 7.64 1.44
CA HIS A 45 15.45 7.66 0.27
C HIS A 45 14.06 8.05 0.75
N ALA A 46 13.19 8.45 -0.16
CA ALA A 46 11.85 8.88 0.19
C ALA A 46 10.86 8.37 -0.85
N GLY A 47 9.73 7.87 -0.37
CA GLY A 47 8.53 7.59 -1.15
C GLY A 47 7.50 8.70 -0.98
N GLY A 48 6.23 8.39 -1.28
CA GLY A 48 5.14 9.37 -1.15
C GLY A 48 4.71 9.63 0.28
N ARG A 49 4.94 8.69 1.20
CA ARG A 49 4.46 8.74 2.59
C ARG A 49 5.56 8.60 3.63
N HIS A 50 6.67 7.94 3.30
CA HIS A 50 7.76 7.72 4.25
C HIS A 50 9.12 8.12 3.69
N ILE A 51 10.00 8.63 4.57
CA ILE A 51 11.44 8.54 4.33
C ILE A 51 11.95 7.21 4.87
N VAL A 52 12.95 6.66 4.20
CA VAL A 52 13.56 5.39 4.54
C VAL A 52 15.07 5.50 4.60
N ARG A 53 15.70 4.80 5.54
CA ARG A 53 17.17 4.78 5.67
C ARG A 53 17.66 3.41 6.07
N ARG A 54 18.72 2.94 5.43
CA ARG A 54 19.35 1.66 5.77
C ARG A 54 20.29 1.81 6.96
N LEU A 55 20.34 0.79 7.78
CA LEU A 55 21.21 0.66 8.92
C LEU A 55 21.94 -0.68 8.80
N GLU A 56 23.26 -0.66 8.95
CA GLU A 56 24.13 -1.84 8.85
C GLU A 56 24.82 -2.13 10.19
N PHE A 57 24.81 -3.39 10.60
CA PHE A 57 25.56 -3.85 11.76
C PHE A 57 26.99 -4.24 11.39
N ILE A 58 27.95 -3.70 12.15
CA ILE A 58 29.39 -3.75 11.83
C ILE A 58 29.94 -5.19 11.84
N ASP A 59 29.33 -6.07 12.61
CA ASP A 59 29.81 -7.42 12.92
C ASP A 59 29.20 -8.55 12.06
N GLY A 60 28.31 -8.22 11.11
CA GLY A 60 27.65 -9.27 10.30
C GLY A 60 27.02 -8.82 8.99
N GLY A 61 27.06 -7.53 8.65
CA GLY A 61 26.47 -7.00 7.42
C GLY A 61 24.95 -7.19 7.33
N GLU A 62 24.31 -7.48 8.47
CA GLU A 62 22.85 -7.50 8.60
C GLU A 62 22.34 -6.07 8.38
N LEU A 63 21.27 -5.94 7.59
CA LEU A 63 20.69 -4.66 7.23
C LEU A 63 19.29 -4.53 7.81
N TRP A 64 19.08 -3.45 8.55
CA TRP A 64 17.75 -3.00 8.94
C TRP A 64 17.35 -1.79 8.09
N LEU A 65 16.05 -1.60 7.95
CA LEU A 65 15.45 -0.45 7.32
C LEU A 65 14.68 0.34 8.37
N VAL A 66 14.91 1.64 8.37
CA VAL A 66 14.14 2.61 9.14
C VAL A 66 13.07 3.20 8.22
N ARG A 67 11.79 3.20 8.63
CA ARG A 67 10.71 3.96 7.97
C ARG A 67 10.20 5.04 8.92
N ILE A 68 10.09 6.27 8.42
CA ILE A 68 9.58 7.44 9.16
C ILE A 68 8.54 8.17 8.30
N PRO A 69 7.33 8.45 8.80
CA PRO A 69 6.31 9.17 8.05
C PRO A 69 6.75 10.60 7.69
N ILE A 70 6.50 11.01 6.45
CA ILE A 70 6.84 12.33 5.93
C ILE A 70 5.93 13.38 6.57
N VAL A 71 6.56 14.42 7.11
CA VAL A 71 5.86 15.60 7.64
C VAL A 71 5.62 16.64 6.54
N PRO A 72 4.59 17.50 6.68
CA PRO A 72 4.43 18.68 5.83
C PRO A 72 5.63 19.62 5.93
N ALA A 73 6.01 20.25 4.81
CA ALA A 73 7.11 21.23 4.78
C ALA A 73 6.83 22.45 5.67
N SER A 74 5.56 22.79 5.89
CA SER A 74 5.12 23.89 6.74
C SER A 74 5.16 23.58 8.24
N LEU A 75 5.41 22.33 8.64
CA LEU A 75 5.37 21.92 10.05
C LEU A 75 6.55 22.57 10.79
N THR A 76 6.32 23.27 11.89
CA THR A 76 7.44 23.82 12.67
C THR A 76 8.05 22.74 13.57
N PRO A 77 9.31 22.89 14.03
CA PRO A 77 9.91 21.97 15.02
C PRO A 77 9.30 22.06 16.42
N ASP A 78 8.24 22.86 16.62
CA ASP A 78 7.55 22.97 17.90
C ASP A 78 6.89 21.62 18.24
N PRO A 79 7.20 21.02 19.41
CA PRO A 79 6.53 19.80 19.88
C PRO A 79 5.01 19.85 19.80
N SER A 80 4.40 21.03 20.03
CA SER A 80 2.94 21.18 19.99
C SER A 80 2.36 20.97 18.59
N GLU A 81 3.07 21.39 17.55
CA GLU A 81 2.67 21.23 16.14
C GLU A 81 2.89 19.80 15.66
N ILE A 82 3.99 19.16 16.05
CA ILE A 82 4.25 17.75 15.75
C ILE A 82 3.15 16.85 16.31
N VAL A 83 2.72 17.10 17.56
CA VAL A 83 1.63 16.35 18.20
C VAL A 83 0.30 16.55 17.45
N LYS A 84 0.00 17.76 16.96
CA LYS A 84 -1.22 18.02 16.17
C LYS A 84 -1.19 17.32 14.81
N TRP A 85 -0.03 17.28 14.16
CA TRP A 85 0.13 16.60 12.89
C TRP A 85 -0.04 15.08 13.02
N TRP A 86 0.45 14.50 14.11
CA TRP A 86 0.35 13.06 14.36
C TRP A 86 -0.98 12.67 15.00
N THR A 87 -2.03 12.67 14.19
CA THR A 87 -3.39 12.32 14.62
C THR A 87 -3.50 10.86 15.04
N ALA A 88 -4.54 10.56 15.84
CA ALA A 88 -4.89 9.19 16.21
C ALA A 88 -5.12 8.29 14.98
N GLU A 89 -5.63 8.84 13.88
CA GLU A 89 -5.79 8.13 12.61
C GLU A 89 -4.47 7.70 11.97
N ARG A 90 -3.47 8.61 11.95
CA ARG A 90 -2.13 8.29 11.41
C ARG A 90 -1.44 7.25 12.28
N GLN A 91 -1.54 7.40 13.59
CA GLN A 91 -1.03 6.42 14.54
C GLN A 91 -1.67 5.05 14.32
N PHE A 92 -3.01 5.01 14.26
CA PHE A 92 -3.77 3.77 14.00
C PHE A 92 -3.36 3.10 12.69
N THR A 93 -3.20 3.88 11.61
CA THR A 93 -2.79 3.36 10.30
C THR A 93 -1.43 2.67 10.39
N MET A 94 -0.45 3.31 11.04
CA MET A 94 0.88 2.74 11.23
C MET A 94 0.86 1.49 12.11
N GLU A 95 0.09 1.50 13.19
CA GLU A 95 -0.07 0.34 14.08
C GLU A 95 -0.76 -0.83 13.36
N SER A 96 -1.74 -0.54 12.51
CA SER A 96 -2.42 -1.54 11.69
C SER A 96 -1.51 -2.15 10.63
N GLU A 97 -0.60 -1.36 10.04
CA GLU A 97 0.43 -1.85 9.12
C GLU A 97 1.37 -2.83 9.83
N ILE A 98 1.86 -2.47 11.03
CA ILE A 98 2.70 -3.33 11.86
C ILE A 98 1.97 -4.64 12.22
N ALA A 99 0.72 -4.54 12.68
CA ALA A 99 -0.09 -5.70 13.03
C ALA A 99 -0.32 -6.63 11.83
N THR A 100 -0.48 -6.05 10.64
CA THR A 100 -0.69 -6.81 9.39
C THR A 100 0.57 -7.59 8.99
N MET A 101 1.75 -6.96 9.00
CA MET A 101 3.00 -7.66 8.74
C MET A 101 3.24 -8.79 9.74
N LYS A 102 3.00 -8.52 11.03
CA LYS A 102 3.14 -9.54 12.07
C LYS A 102 2.19 -10.72 11.84
N TYR A 103 0.92 -10.45 11.55
CA TYR A 103 -0.06 -11.49 11.27
C TYR A 103 0.31 -12.34 10.06
N TYR A 104 0.75 -11.73 8.96
CA TYR A 104 1.17 -12.47 7.76
C TYR A 104 2.39 -13.36 8.02
N ALA A 105 3.38 -12.84 8.76
CA ALA A 105 4.57 -13.61 9.14
C ALA A 105 4.22 -14.83 10.01
N GLU A 106 3.19 -14.74 10.84
CA GLU A 106 2.74 -15.82 11.73
C GLU A 106 1.76 -16.81 11.05
N SER A 107 0.99 -16.35 10.05
CA SER A 107 -0.11 -17.13 9.46
C SER A 107 0.17 -17.68 8.06
N THR A 108 1.21 -17.20 7.38
CA THR A 108 1.52 -17.57 5.99
C THR A 108 3.02 -17.73 5.76
N ASN A 109 3.41 -18.26 4.59
CA ASN A 109 4.80 -18.23 4.13
C ASN A 109 5.05 -17.06 3.15
N VAL A 110 4.15 -16.07 3.11
CA VAL A 110 4.34 -14.89 2.27
C VAL A 110 5.54 -14.11 2.80
N PRO A 111 6.51 -13.75 1.94
CA PRO A 111 7.66 -12.99 2.38
C PRO A 111 7.22 -11.56 2.71
N VAL A 112 7.13 -11.27 4.01
CA VAL A 112 6.92 -9.92 4.56
C VAL A 112 8.12 -9.51 5.40
N PRO A 113 8.45 -8.21 5.47
CA PRO A 113 9.55 -7.77 6.32
C PRO A 113 9.31 -8.04 7.81
N THR A 114 10.33 -8.55 8.49
CA THR A 114 10.28 -8.71 9.95
C THR A 114 10.37 -7.36 10.63
N ILE A 115 9.52 -7.12 11.64
CA ILE A 115 9.56 -5.90 12.46
C ILE A 115 10.42 -6.15 13.68
N PHE A 116 11.47 -5.34 13.86
CA PHE A 116 12.39 -5.43 14.99
C PHE A 116 12.01 -4.49 16.13
N GLY A 117 11.40 -3.35 15.80
CA GLY A 117 10.90 -2.41 16.78
C GLY A 117 10.17 -1.24 16.14
N HIS A 118 9.40 -0.52 16.93
CA HIS A 118 8.68 0.65 16.45
C HIS A 118 8.33 1.57 17.62
N ARG A 119 8.08 2.84 17.31
CA ARG A 119 7.47 3.78 18.24
C ARG A 119 6.48 4.63 17.49
N THR A 120 5.20 4.46 17.82
CA THR A 120 4.08 5.12 17.13
C THR A 120 3.57 6.34 17.89
N SER A 121 3.84 6.46 19.19
CA SER A 121 3.55 7.66 19.98
C SER A 121 4.61 8.74 19.76
N ILE A 122 4.19 10.02 19.75
CA ILE A 122 5.10 11.19 19.84
C ILE A 122 5.55 11.41 21.29
N HIS A 123 4.66 11.18 22.26
CA HIS A 123 4.96 11.42 23.66
C HIS A 123 6.03 10.45 24.17
N GLY A 124 7.12 11.00 24.72
CA GLY A 124 8.25 10.22 25.22
C GLY A 124 9.09 9.57 24.10
N ASN A 125 8.92 10.00 22.85
CA ASN A 125 9.70 9.50 21.72
C ASN A 125 10.98 10.32 21.56
N THR A 126 12.12 9.72 21.90
CA THR A 126 13.46 10.33 21.78
C THR A 126 13.85 10.62 20.34
N VAL A 127 13.30 9.88 19.37
CA VAL A 127 13.49 10.07 17.92
C VAL A 127 12.71 11.29 17.40
N LYS A 128 11.81 11.87 18.21
CA LYS A 128 10.91 13.00 17.93
C LYS A 128 9.79 12.70 16.95
N LEU A 129 10.01 11.77 16.01
CA LEU A 129 9.01 11.33 15.05
C LEU A 129 8.69 9.83 15.21
N PRO A 130 7.47 9.40 14.83
CA PRO A 130 7.12 7.99 14.81
C PRO A 130 8.02 7.24 13.84
N TYR A 131 8.38 6.00 14.17
CA TYR A 131 9.26 5.22 13.33
C TYR A 131 8.99 3.72 13.43
N MET A 132 9.45 3.01 12.42
CA MET A 132 9.49 1.55 12.36
C MET A 132 10.91 1.11 11.97
N LEU A 133 11.42 0.12 12.69
CA LEU A 133 12.65 -0.61 12.41
C LEU A 133 12.28 -2.01 11.94
N MET A 134 12.68 -2.35 10.73
CA MET A 134 12.29 -3.59 10.07
C MET A 134 13.44 -4.20 9.28
N GLN A 135 13.26 -5.42 8.81
CA GLN A 135 14.19 -6.10 7.92
C GLN A 135 14.40 -5.30 6.64
N CYS A 136 15.66 -5.05 6.26
CA CYS A 136 15.98 -4.58 4.93
C CYS A 136 16.14 -5.78 4.00
N ILE A 137 15.12 -6.07 3.20
CA ILE A 137 15.22 -7.13 2.20
C ILE A 137 16.12 -6.68 1.06
N ARG A 138 17.09 -7.54 0.73
CA ARG A 138 17.97 -7.35 -0.40
C ARG A 138 17.23 -7.73 -1.68
N GLY A 139 16.67 -6.72 -2.33
CA GLY A 139 16.05 -6.84 -3.63
C GLY A 139 15.96 -5.48 -4.31
N ASN A 140 15.48 -5.50 -5.55
CA ASN A 140 15.30 -4.33 -6.40
C ASN A 140 13.85 -4.29 -6.88
N MET A 141 13.28 -3.10 -7.06
CA MET A 141 12.01 -2.99 -7.77
C MET A 141 12.21 -3.39 -9.24
N LEU A 142 11.17 -3.81 -9.93
CA LEU A 142 11.29 -4.20 -11.34
C LEU A 142 11.86 -3.05 -12.20
N PHE A 143 11.51 -1.80 -11.89
CA PHE A 143 12.02 -0.63 -12.60
C PHE A 143 13.50 -0.35 -12.32
N ASP A 144 13.99 -0.61 -11.11
CA ASP A 144 15.43 -0.53 -10.80
C ASP A 144 16.25 -1.55 -11.62
N LEU A 145 15.61 -2.62 -12.09
CA LEU A 145 16.23 -3.64 -12.93
C LEU A 145 16.21 -3.30 -14.43
N GLY A 146 15.40 -2.32 -14.86
CA GLY A 146 15.21 -1.95 -16.28
C GLY A 146 13.76 -2.05 -16.76
N GLY A 147 12.80 -2.27 -15.84
CA GLY A 147 11.37 -2.26 -16.12
C GLY A 147 10.83 -3.58 -16.70
N PRO A 148 9.53 -3.65 -17.01
CA PRO A 148 8.91 -4.88 -17.54
C PRO A 148 9.39 -5.25 -18.94
N GLY A 149 9.91 -4.28 -19.72
CA GLY A 149 10.33 -4.49 -21.11
C GLY A 149 11.57 -5.35 -21.28
N ILE A 150 12.41 -5.49 -20.24
CA ILE A 150 13.63 -6.30 -20.30
C ILE A 150 13.41 -7.78 -20.00
N LEU A 151 12.19 -8.15 -19.57
CA LEU A 151 11.86 -9.52 -19.19
C LEU A 151 11.61 -10.38 -20.44
N ASN A 152 12.19 -11.57 -20.48
CA ASN A 152 11.81 -12.59 -21.46
C ASN A 152 10.50 -13.30 -21.05
N ASP A 153 9.93 -14.11 -21.94
CA ASP A 153 8.62 -14.74 -21.70
C ASP A 153 8.63 -15.76 -20.56
N GLU A 154 9.76 -16.47 -20.36
CA GLU A 154 9.94 -17.39 -19.25
C GLU A 154 9.93 -16.65 -17.91
N GLN A 155 10.66 -15.53 -17.81
CA GLN A 155 10.69 -14.66 -16.64
C GLN A 155 9.31 -14.06 -16.35
N LYS A 156 8.61 -13.53 -17.36
CA LYS A 156 7.24 -13.02 -17.21
C LYS A 156 6.29 -14.11 -16.68
N SER A 157 6.40 -15.32 -17.23
CA SER A 157 5.61 -16.47 -16.78
C SER A 157 5.94 -16.87 -15.34
N GLY A 158 7.23 -16.90 -14.97
CA GLY A 158 7.68 -17.18 -13.61
C GLY A 158 7.19 -16.15 -12.59
N ILE A 159 7.26 -14.86 -12.93
CA ILE A 159 6.75 -13.77 -12.10
C ILE A 159 5.24 -13.90 -11.90
N ARG A 160 4.45 -14.11 -12.97
CA ARG A 160 3.00 -14.30 -12.86
C ARG A 160 2.62 -15.48 -11.98
N LYS A 161 3.31 -16.61 -12.13
CA LYS A 161 3.10 -17.80 -11.26
C LYS A 161 3.42 -17.49 -9.80
N SER A 162 4.48 -16.74 -9.54
CA SER A 162 4.89 -16.35 -8.20
C SER A 162 3.88 -15.39 -7.55
N ILE A 163 3.43 -14.37 -8.30
CA ILE A 163 2.36 -13.45 -7.89
C ILE A 163 1.08 -14.23 -7.54
N ALA A 164 0.62 -15.11 -8.43
CA ALA A 164 -0.58 -15.90 -8.19
C ALA A 164 -0.42 -16.80 -6.94
N SER A 165 0.75 -17.43 -6.77
CA SER A 165 1.04 -18.23 -5.58
C SER A 165 0.99 -17.41 -4.30
N ILE A 166 1.55 -16.21 -4.29
CA ILE A 166 1.52 -15.29 -3.14
C ILE A 166 0.08 -14.87 -2.86
N GLN A 167 -0.68 -14.42 -3.86
CA GLN A 167 -2.08 -14.02 -3.68
C GLN A 167 -2.94 -15.17 -3.13
N CYS A 168 -2.73 -16.40 -3.60
CA CYS A 168 -3.37 -17.58 -3.04
C CYS A 168 -3.01 -17.78 -1.56
N GLN A 169 -1.74 -17.64 -1.19
CA GLN A 169 -1.30 -17.75 0.21
C GLN A 169 -1.88 -16.63 1.08
N MET A 170 -1.92 -15.39 0.60
CA MET A 170 -2.53 -14.27 1.32
C MET A 170 -4.01 -14.53 1.57
N ALA A 171 -4.74 -15.09 0.58
CA ALA A 171 -6.15 -15.46 0.74
C ALA A 171 -6.38 -16.62 1.74
N THR A 172 -5.35 -17.38 2.10
CA THR A 172 -5.43 -18.37 3.21
C THR A 172 -5.32 -17.73 4.59
N ALA A 173 -4.78 -16.51 4.67
CA ALA A 173 -4.75 -15.71 5.89
C ALA A 173 -6.15 -15.12 6.11
N LYS A 174 -6.88 -15.68 7.08
CA LYS A 174 -8.29 -15.36 7.29
C LYS A 174 -8.57 -14.82 8.68
N ILE A 175 -9.36 -13.76 8.72
CA ILE A 175 -9.82 -13.12 9.95
C ILE A 175 -11.28 -13.48 10.24
N SER A 176 -11.64 -13.61 11.52
CA SER A 176 -12.99 -14.02 11.93
C SER A 176 -14.03 -12.90 11.80
N LYS A 177 -13.60 -11.65 11.66
CA LYS A 177 -14.44 -10.45 11.52
C LYS A 177 -13.80 -9.47 10.54
N LEU A 178 -14.63 -8.62 9.92
CA LEU A 178 -14.18 -7.54 9.03
C LEU A 178 -13.78 -6.32 9.86
N GLY A 179 -12.54 -5.91 9.75
CA GLY A 179 -11.97 -4.81 10.52
C GLY A 179 -10.50 -4.59 10.16
N SER A 180 -9.80 -3.77 10.93
CA SER A 180 -8.34 -3.62 10.79
C SER A 180 -7.64 -4.55 11.78
N LEU A 181 -6.47 -5.07 11.41
CA LEU A 181 -5.61 -5.74 12.38
C LEU A 181 -5.01 -4.70 13.31
N VAL A 182 -5.01 -4.97 14.62
CA VAL A 182 -4.50 -4.06 15.64
C VAL A 182 -3.55 -4.77 16.59
N LEU A 183 -2.62 -4.00 17.17
CA LEU A 183 -1.70 -4.52 18.18
C LEU A 183 -2.42 -4.57 19.55
N GLY A 184 -2.48 -5.75 20.13
CA GLY A 184 -2.98 -6.01 21.47
C GLY A 184 -1.94 -5.73 22.57
N PRO A 185 -2.34 -5.81 23.85
CA PRO A 185 -1.54 -5.35 25.01
C PRO A 185 -0.16 -6.02 25.21
N ASN A 186 0.13 -7.12 24.52
CA ASN A 186 1.41 -7.84 24.57
C ASN A 186 2.01 -8.06 23.18
N GLY A 187 1.65 -7.21 22.21
CA GLY A 187 2.04 -7.37 20.81
C GLY A 187 1.33 -8.50 20.08
N THR A 188 0.31 -9.13 20.69
CA THR A 188 -0.60 -10.05 19.98
C THR A 188 -1.35 -9.28 18.89
N VAL A 189 -1.78 -9.96 17.84
CA VAL A 189 -2.65 -9.33 16.83
C VAL A 189 -4.11 -9.63 17.13
N ASP A 190 -4.96 -8.61 17.11
CA ASP A 190 -6.42 -8.72 17.24
C ASP A 190 -7.11 -7.99 16.07
N ILE A 191 -8.43 -8.07 15.98
CA ILE A 191 -9.25 -7.41 14.97
C ILE A 191 -9.97 -6.23 15.62
N GLY A 192 -9.57 -5.03 15.23
CA GLY A 192 -10.17 -3.77 15.66
C GLY A 192 -11.16 -3.18 14.66
N PRO A 193 -11.61 -1.94 14.89
CA PRO A 193 -12.49 -1.23 13.97
C PRO A 193 -11.79 -0.93 12.64
N LEU A 194 -12.54 -0.44 11.66
CA LEU A 194 -12.00 0.15 10.44
C LEU A 194 -11.28 1.49 10.73
N PRO A 195 -10.47 2.01 9.78
CA PRO A 195 -9.87 3.34 9.91
C PRO A 195 -10.88 4.50 10.03
N ALA A 196 -10.40 5.69 10.39
CA ALA A 196 -11.24 6.88 10.64
C ALA A 196 -12.13 7.26 9.45
N ALA A 197 -11.62 7.12 8.22
CA ALA A 197 -12.37 7.36 6.99
C ALA A 197 -13.65 6.50 6.86
N PHE A 198 -13.79 5.47 7.70
CA PHE A 198 -14.96 4.60 7.81
C PHE A 198 -15.66 4.73 9.17
N GLY A 199 -15.47 5.86 9.85
CA GLY A 199 -16.12 6.17 11.13
C GLY A 199 -15.56 5.45 12.34
N PHE A 200 -14.42 4.75 12.23
CA PHE A 200 -13.90 3.86 13.29
C PHE A 200 -14.94 2.82 13.76
N GLU A 201 -15.76 2.31 12.85
CA GLU A 201 -16.78 1.31 13.17
C GLU A 201 -16.27 -0.13 13.02
N GLY A 202 -16.94 -1.07 13.68
CA GLY A 202 -16.60 -2.49 13.67
C GLY A 202 -15.80 -2.93 14.92
N PRO A 203 -15.19 -4.13 14.89
CA PRO A 203 -15.16 -5.09 13.79
C PRO A 203 -16.52 -5.74 13.52
N PHE A 204 -16.82 -6.03 12.25
CA PHE A 204 -18.12 -6.57 11.82
C PHE A 204 -18.10 -8.09 11.68
N SER A 205 -19.17 -8.74 12.13
CA SER A 205 -19.33 -10.20 11.98
C SER A 205 -20.03 -10.59 10.67
N SER A 206 -20.48 -9.61 9.88
CA SER A 206 -21.15 -9.83 8.60
C SER A 206 -20.68 -8.82 7.55
N ALA A 207 -20.66 -9.25 6.29
CA ALA A 207 -20.36 -8.37 5.16
C ALA A 207 -21.45 -7.30 4.96
N VAL A 208 -22.70 -7.63 5.32
CA VAL A 208 -23.83 -6.69 5.22
C VAL A 208 -23.58 -5.49 6.14
N ASP A 209 -23.27 -5.72 7.40
CA ASP A 209 -23.01 -4.63 8.36
C ASP A 209 -21.79 -3.80 7.95
N TYR A 210 -20.74 -4.46 7.47
CA TYR A 210 -19.55 -3.80 6.92
C TYR A 210 -19.89 -2.86 5.75
N PHE A 211 -20.63 -3.34 4.75
CA PHE A 211 -20.97 -2.52 3.58
C PHE A 211 -22.01 -1.43 3.88
N LEU A 212 -22.91 -1.65 4.85
CA LEU A 212 -23.82 -0.62 5.32
C LEU A 212 -23.09 0.51 6.05
N SER A 213 -22.13 0.14 6.91
CA SER A 213 -21.23 1.10 7.56
C SER A 213 -20.42 1.88 6.51
N TRP A 214 -19.78 1.18 5.57
CA TRP A 214 -19.05 1.81 4.48
C TRP A 214 -19.94 2.78 3.69
N ALA A 215 -21.15 2.38 3.30
CA ALA A 215 -22.07 3.22 2.54
C ALA A 215 -22.53 4.48 3.30
N ALA A 216 -22.48 4.46 4.63
CA ALA A 216 -22.82 5.62 5.46
C ALA A 216 -21.68 6.66 5.53
N HIS A 217 -20.42 6.23 5.39
CA HIS A 217 -19.23 7.06 5.59
C HIS A 217 -18.40 7.30 4.32
N ALA A 218 -18.64 6.55 3.24
CA ALA A 218 -17.80 6.58 2.06
C ALA A 218 -17.82 7.94 1.33
N GLU A 219 -16.65 8.55 1.25
CA GLU A 219 -16.39 9.68 0.38
C GLU A 219 -15.50 9.25 -0.80
N PHE A 220 -15.92 9.59 -2.02
CA PHE A 220 -15.06 9.38 -3.19
C PHE A 220 -14.13 10.59 -3.32
N GLY A 221 -12.81 10.35 -3.29
CA GLY A 221 -11.80 11.41 -3.27
C GLY A 221 -11.89 12.42 -4.43
N ASN A 222 -12.40 11.99 -5.59
CA ASN A 222 -12.54 12.84 -6.78
C ASN A 222 -13.88 13.60 -6.84
N GLN A 223 -14.75 13.53 -5.82
CA GLN A 223 -16.06 14.19 -5.86
C GLN A 223 -15.99 15.69 -6.12
N LYS A 224 -15.02 16.39 -5.53
CA LYS A 224 -14.82 17.83 -5.74
C LYS A 224 -14.42 18.10 -7.19
N PHE A 225 -13.40 17.39 -7.68
CA PHE A 225 -12.98 17.47 -9.07
C PHE A 225 -14.15 17.23 -10.03
N LEU A 226 -14.89 16.12 -9.84
CA LEU A 226 -16.04 15.78 -10.65
C LEU A 226 -17.13 16.85 -10.59
N ARG A 227 -17.39 17.45 -9.43
CA ARG A 227 -18.39 18.52 -9.27
C ARG A 227 -18.07 19.72 -10.16
N ASP A 228 -16.81 20.13 -10.20
CA ASP A 228 -16.37 21.36 -10.86
C ASP A 228 -16.19 21.22 -12.38
N GLN A 229 -16.21 20.00 -12.91
CA GLN A 229 -16.07 19.78 -14.36
C GLN A 229 -17.35 20.18 -15.14
N PRO A 230 -17.21 20.81 -16.32
CA PRO A 230 -18.33 21.10 -17.22
C PRO A 230 -19.11 19.83 -17.60
N GLU A 231 -20.43 19.91 -17.70
CA GLU A 231 -21.29 18.76 -18.04
C GLU A 231 -21.54 18.61 -19.55
N ASP A 232 -20.57 18.98 -20.36
CA ASP A 232 -20.64 18.92 -21.82
C ASP A 232 -20.48 17.48 -22.37
N ASN A 233 -19.82 16.60 -21.62
CA ASN A 233 -19.60 15.20 -21.97
C ASN A 233 -20.60 14.25 -21.26
N GLU A 234 -21.27 13.40 -22.03
CA GLU A 234 -22.19 12.36 -21.52
C GLU A 234 -21.50 11.35 -20.58
N GLY A 235 -20.27 10.93 -20.87
CA GLY A 235 -19.50 10.03 -20.02
C GLY A 235 -19.24 10.63 -18.64
N LEU A 236 -18.89 11.92 -18.58
CA LEU A 236 -18.68 12.63 -17.32
C LEU A 236 -19.99 12.79 -16.53
N ARG A 237 -21.11 13.11 -17.19
CA ARG A 237 -22.43 13.14 -16.54
C ARG A 237 -22.83 11.77 -15.97
N SER A 238 -22.56 10.69 -16.72
CA SER A 238 -22.81 9.32 -16.29
C SER A 238 -21.98 8.97 -15.05
N LEU A 239 -20.68 9.27 -15.08
CA LEU A 239 -19.76 9.04 -13.97
C LEU A 239 -20.18 9.80 -12.71
N LYS A 240 -20.49 11.10 -12.82
CA LYS A 240 -21.01 11.91 -11.69
C LYS A 240 -22.24 11.25 -11.07
N ARG A 241 -23.20 10.81 -11.89
CA ARG A 241 -24.42 10.14 -11.41
C ARG A 241 -24.11 8.81 -10.73
N ALA A 242 -23.18 8.03 -11.27
CA ALA A 242 -22.74 6.76 -10.69
C ALA A 242 -22.15 6.98 -9.29
N VAL A 243 -21.18 7.90 -9.15
CA VAL A 243 -20.52 8.23 -7.87
C VAL A 243 -21.52 8.71 -6.82
N ILE A 244 -22.45 9.60 -7.19
CA ILE A 244 -23.47 10.12 -6.25
C ILE A 244 -24.46 9.04 -5.82
N SER A 245 -24.88 8.17 -6.73
CA SER A 245 -25.90 7.15 -6.45
C SER A 245 -25.34 5.84 -5.88
N PHE A 246 -24.02 5.63 -5.93
CA PHE A 246 -23.42 4.37 -5.52
C PHE A 246 -23.70 4.01 -4.05
N PRO A 247 -23.48 4.91 -3.06
CA PRO A 247 -23.72 4.55 -1.66
C PRO A 247 -25.16 4.12 -1.39
N SER A 248 -26.15 4.81 -1.97
CA SER A 248 -27.57 4.46 -1.80
C SER A 248 -27.96 3.16 -2.51
N ARG A 249 -27.39 2.89 -3.68
CA ARG A 249 -27.56 1.61 -4.40
C ARG A 249 -26.93 0.45 -3.63
N LEU A 250 -25.74 0.63 -3.09
CA LEU A 250 -25.07 -0.37 -2.27
C LEU A 250 -25.88 -0.66 -1.01
N LYS A 251 -26.33 0.39 -0.30
CA LYS A 251 -27.21 0.25 0.86
C LYS A 251 -28.47 -0.56 0.53
N SER A 252 -29.19 -0.18 -0.52
CA SER A 252 -30.41 -0.89 -0.96
C SER A 252 -30.13 -2.37 -1.30
N ALA A 253 -29.01 -2.63 -1.99
CA ALA A 253 -28.59 -3.99 -2.31
C ALA A 253 -28.28 -4.81 -1.04
N MET A 254 -27.63 -4.22 -0.04
CA MET A 254 -27.30 -4.87 1.23
C MET A 254 -28.53 -5.11 2.11
N GLU A 255 -29.48 -4.17 2.17
CA GLU A 255 -30.73 -4.32 2.93
C GLU A 255 -31.60 -5.49 2.41
N SER A 256 -31.47 -5.82 1.12
CA SER A 256 -32.16 -6.97 0.52
C SER A 256 -31.48 -8.32 0.77
N ARG A 257 -30.27 -8.34 1.34
CA ARG A 257 -29.49 -9.56 1.57
C ARG A 257 -29.81 -10.16 2.94
N LYS A 258 -29.79 -11.48 3.03
CA LYS A 258 -29.79 -12.17 4.33
C LYS A 258 -28.44 -11.99 5.00
N ILE A 259 -28.46 -11.61 6.28
CA ILE A 259 -27.25 -11.54 7.10
C ILE A 259 -26.80 -12.98 7.38
N VAL A 260 -25.62 -13.32 6.91
CA VAL A 260 -24.97 -14.62 7.13
C VAL A 260 -23.55 -14.34 7.58
N ALA A 261 -23.16 -14.91 8.72
CA ALA A 261 -21.78 -14.86 9.19
C ALA A 261 -20.90 -15.73 8.29
N CYS A 262 -19.67 -15.30 8.02
CA CYS A 262 -18.74 -16.12 7.25
C CYS A 262 -18.10 -17.19 8.15
N GLU A 263 -18.59 -18.44 8.09
CA GLU A 263 -18.05 -19.56 8.87
C GLU A 263 -16.57 -19.84 8.56
N ASN A 264 -16.13 -19.55 7.33
CA ASN A 264 -14.77 -19.77 6.87
C ASN A 264 -13.85 -18.56 7.05
N GLY A 265 -14.30 -17.50 7.72
CA GLY A 265 -13.56 -16.25 7.88
C GLY A 265 -13.42 -15.42 6.60
N TYR A 266 -12.84 -14.24 6.71
CA TYR A 266 -12.64 -13.29 5.63
C TYR A 266 -11.17 -13.25 5.22
N PRO A 267 -10.82 -13.37 3.93
CA PRO A 267 -9.44 -13.26 3.50
C PRO A 267 -8.93 -11.83 3.68
N ILE A 268 -7.67 -11.69 4.06
CA ILE A 268 -6.97 -10.41 3.98
C ILE A 268 -6.49 -10.23 2.54
N VAL A 269 -6.65 -9.02 2.00
CA VAL A 269 -6.23 -8.69 0.63
C VAL A 269 -5.30 -7.49 0.67
N HIS A 270 -4.21 -7.58 -0.09
CA HIS A 270 -3.33 -6.46 -0.34
C HIS A 270 -3.91 -5.55 -1.41
N ARG A 271 -4.21 -4.30 -1.05
CA ARG A 271 -4.90 -3.35 -1.93
C ARG A 271 -3.99 -2.63 -2.93
N ASP A 272 -2.69 -2.84 -2.83
CA ASP A 272 -1.70 -2.19 -3.69
C ASP A 272 -0.65 -3.21 -4.15
N PHE A 273 -1.09 -4.41 -4.55
CA PHE A 273 -0.17 -5.52 -4.88
C PHE A 273 0.38 -5.32 -6.30
N LEU A 274 1.20 -4.28 -6.42
CA LEU A 274 1.73 -3.75 -7.66
C LEU A 274 3.26 -3.90 -7.70
N PRO A 275 3.88 -3.85 -8.89
CA PRO A 275 5.33 -4.11 -9.02
C PRO A 275 6.25 -3.17 -8.21
N HIS A 276 5.79 -1.99 -7.79
CA HIS A 276 6.55 -1.11 -6.89
C HIS A 276 6.59 -1.61 -5.44
N ASN A 277 5.63 -2.43 -5.04
CA ASN A 277 5.57 -3.09 -3.73
C ASN A 277 6.12 -4.52 -3.77
N ILE A 278 6.75 -4.92 -4.87
CA ILE A 278 7.33 -6.24 -5.04
C ILE A 278 8.83 -6.09 -5.30
N LEU A 279 9.63 -6.75 -4.47
CA LEU A 279 11.07 -6.79 -4.64
C LEU A 279 11.49 -8.07 -5.36
N PHE A 280 12.45 -7.92 -6.27
CA PHE A 280 13.02 -8.99 -7.06
C PHE A 280 14.51 -9.17 -6.74
N ASP A 281 15.01 -10.41 -6.79
CA ASP A 281 16.44 -10.68 -6.84
C ASP A 281 17.02 -10.43 -8.25
N ASP A 282 18.33 -10.60 -8.41
CA ASP A 282 19.02 -10.42 -9.70
C ASP A 282 18.59 -11.48 -10.76
N ALA A 283 17.85 -12.52 -10.37
CA ALA A 283 17.28 -13.55 -11.23
C ALA A 283 15.76 -13.38 -11.47
N TYR A 284 15.17 -12.26 -11.04
CA TYR A 284 13.74 -11.94 -11.14
C TYR A 284 12.82 -12.85 -10.32
N ASN A 285 13.31 -13.51 -9.28
CA ASN A 285 12.46 -14.16 -8.29
C ASN A 285 11.95 -13.12 -7.30
N ILE A 286 10.69 -13.26 -6.87
CA ILE A 286 10.10 -12.38 -5.85
C ILE A 286 10.71 -12.71 -4.49
N VAL A 287 11.27 -11.68 -3.83
CA VAL A 287 11.90 -11.81 -2.51
C VAL A 287 11.12 -11.13 -1.40
N VAL A 288 10.23 -10.18 -1.71
CA VAL A 288 9.30 -9.58 -0.73
C VAL A 288 8.09 -8.96 -1.39
N THR A 289 7.03 -8.87 -0.59
CA THR A 289 5.85 -8.07 -0.87
C THR A 289 5.68 -7.06 0.27
N ASP A 290 5.84 -5.77 -0.02
CA ASP A 290 5.52 -4.71 0.94
C ASP A 290 3.99 -4.68 1.11
N THR A 291 3.53 -4.58 2.37
CA THR A 291 2.11 -4.55 2.68
C THR A 291 1.53 -3.13 2.68
N ASP A 292 2.29 -2.17 2.17
CA ASP A 292 1.97 -0.76 2.23
C ASP A 292 1.26 -0.24 0.97
N GLU A 293 0.34 0.71 1.15
CA GLU A 293 -0.35 1.41 0.05
C GLU A 293 0.52 2.56 -0.55
N GLU A 294 1.72 2.28 -1.07
CA GLU A 294 2.63 3.27 -1.72
C GLU A 294 2.67 3.28 -3.26
N GLY A 295 1.51 3.32 -3.95
CA GLY A 295 1.47 3.27 -5.42
C GLY A 295 1.38 4.57 -6.22
N ARG A 296 1.43 5.76 -5.60
CA ARG A 296 1.11 7.00 -6.33
C ARG A 296 2.16 7.44 -7.37
N GLN A 297 3.45 7.31 -7.09
CA GLN A 297 4.49 7.83 -8.00
C GLN A 297 4.89 6.85 -9.10
N TYR A 298 4.87 5.54 -8.82
CA TYR A 298 5.03 4.50 -9.84
C TYR A 298 4.07 4.69 -11.01
N ILE A 299 2.83 5.07 -10.68
CA ILE A 299 1.84 5.43 -11.68
C ILE A 299 2.33 6.65 -12.47
N GLU A 300 2.67 7.78 -11.83
CA GLU A 300 3.15 8.97 -12.55
C GLU A 300 4.39 8.72 -13.44
N ASP A 301 5.30 7.85 -13.03
CA ASP A 301 6.51 7.53 -13.79
C ASP A 301 6.19 6.63 -15.00
N ILE A 302 5.32 5.62 -14.84
CA ILE A 302 4.72 4.89 -15.98
C ILE A 302 3.97 5.85 -16.91
N MET A 303 3.17 6.77 -16.34
CA MET A 303 2.39 7.75 -17.09
C MET A 303 3.30 8.69 -17.90
N ASN A 304 4.52 8.96 -17.42
CA ASN A 304 5.48 9.80 -18.12
C ASN A 304 6.21 9.05 -19.26
N GLU A 305 6.48 7.75 -19.10
CA GLU A 305 7.06 6.90 -20.14
C GLU A 305 6.04 6.49 -21.23
N GLU A 306 4.76 6.31 -20.87
CA GLU A 306 3.70 5.90 -21.81
C GLU A 306 3.08 7.06 -22.61
N LYS A 307 3.44 8.32 -22.33
CA LYS A 307 2.93 9.54 -22.98
C LYS A 307 3.14 9.60 -24.50
N ASP A 308 4.09 8.82 -25.03
CA ASP A 308 4.45 8.79 -26.45
C ASP A 308 3.63 7.81 -27.30
N THR A 309 2.70 7.06 -26.69
CA THR A 309 1.78 6.19 -27.45
C THR A 309 0.38 6.81 -27.54
N PRO A 310 -0.33 6.69 -28.69
CA PRO A 310 -1.72 7.14 -28.82
C PRO A 310 -2.67 6.46 -27.81
N GLN A 311 -2.34 5.24 -27.35
CA GLN A 311 -3.06 4.55 -26.28
C GLN A 311 -2.83 5.17 -24.89
N GLY A 312 -1.61 5.61 -24.56
CA GLY A 312 -1.28 6.25 -23.28
C GLY A 312 -2.04 7.56 -23.02
N ARG A 313 -2.34 8.34 -24.06
CA ARG A 313 -3.19 9.55 -23.93
C ARG A 313 -4.67 9.26 -23.65
N LYS A 314 -5.16 8.07 -23.99
CA LYS A 314 -6.53 7.63 -23.66
C LYS A 314 -6.61 7.06 -22.25
N LEU A 315 -5.56 6.36 -21.80
CA LEU A 315 -5.40 5.87 -20.42
C LEU A 315 -5.25 7.01 -19.41
N SER A 316 -4.56 8.10 -19.78
CA SER A 316 -4.29 9.25 -18.90
C SER A 316 -5.48 10.12 -18.54
N GLN A 317 -6.62 9.96 -19.22
CA GLN A 317 -7.86 10.68 -18.91
C GLN A 317 -8.86 9.85 -18.10
N THR A 318 -8.58 8.54 -17.91
CA THR A 318 -9.57 7.59 -17.37
C THR A 318 -9.14 6.89 -16.08
N PHE A 319 -7.85 6.79 -15.73
CA PHE A 319 -7.43 5.96 -14.58
C PHE A 319 -6.48 6.65 -13.60
N GLY A 320 -6.97 6.87 -12.38
CA GLY A 320 -6.15 7.00 -11.17
C GLY A 320 -6.29 5.72 -10.34
N SER A 321 -5.30 4.81 -10.47
CA SER A 321 -5.05 3.63 -9.60
C SER A 321 -6.14 2.54 -9.50
N ILE A 322 -5.90 1.36 -10.09
CA ILE A 322 -6.85 0.21 -10.17
C ILE A 322 -6.47 -1.08 -9.41
N LEU A 323 -5.26 -1.27 -8.86
CA LEU A 323 -4.81 -2.65 -8.58
C LEU A 323 -4.74 -3.03 -7.10
N GLY A 324 -5.94 -3.32 -6.56
CA GLY A 324 -6.14 -3.84 -5.23
C GLY A 324 -7.30 -4.82 -5.11
N ASP A 325 -7.49 -5.70 -6.10
CA ASP A 325 -8.36 -6.88 -6.27
C ASP A 325 -9.71 -7.06 -5.51
N ILE A 326 -9.92 -6.48 -4.34
CA ILE A 326 -11.26 -6.04 -3.86
C ILE A 326 -11.65 -4.70 -4.50
N GLY A 327 -10.66 -3.88 -4.90
CA GLY A 327 -10.82 -2.80 -5.86
C GLY A 327 -11.41 -3.30 -7.19
N LEU A 328 -11.04 -4.48 -7.69
CA LEU A 328 -11.59 -5.02 -8.95
C LEU A 328 -13.10 -5.26 -8.92
N CYS A 329 -13.65 -5.70 -7.77
CA CYS A 329 -15.10 -5.85 -7.62
C CYS A 329 -15.83 -4.49 -7.63
N MET A 330 -15.18 -3.41 -7.22
CA MET A 330 -15.73 -2.05 -7.31
C MET A 330 -15.49 -1.40 -8.67
N THR A 331 -14.35 -1.67 -9.32
CA THR A 331 -14.04 -1.16 -10.67
C THR A 331 -14.96 -1.75 -11.75
N HIS A 332 -15.46 -2.99 -11.58
CA HIS A 332 -16.47 -3.55 -12.49
C HIS A 332 -17.87 -2.94 -12.39
N PHE A 333 -18.12 -2.03 -11.44
CA PHE A 333 -19.39 -1.31 -11.34
C PHE A 333 -19.33 0.15 -11.78
N GLU A 334 -18.16 0.67 -12.16
CA GLU A 334 -18.06 2.00 -12.75
C GLU A 334 -18.25 2.04 -14.27
N GLU A 335 -18.17 0.92 -15.01
CA GLU A 335 -18.38 0.94 -16.48
C GLU A 335 -19.31 -0.15 -17.05
N GLY A 336 -20.26 -0.64 -16.27
CA GLY A 336 -21.50 -1.19 -16.83
C GLY A 336 -21.40 -2.44 -17.73
N ARG A 337 -20.41 -3.34 -17.53
CA ARG A 337 -20.49 -4.76 -17.95
C ARG A 337 -19.35 -5.60 -17.35
N ALA A 338 -19.67 -6.81 -16.87
CA ALA A 338 -18.71 -7.78 -16.31
C ALA A 338 -18.04 -8.61 -17.41
N VAL A 339 -16.72 -8.86 -17.31
CA VAL A 339 -16.00 -9.80 -18.18
C VAL A 339 -14.98 -10.60 -17.35
N SER A 340 -14.71 -11.86 -17.73
CA SER A 340 -13.81 -12.74 -16.98
C SER A 340 -12.34 -12.41 -17.24
N PHE A 341 -11.49 -12.59 -16.22
CA PHE A 341 -10.06 -12.27 -16.24
C PHE A 341 -9.26 -12.99 -17.35
N GLY A 342 -9.77 -14.11 -17.89
CA GLY A 342 -9.17 -14.81 -19.03
C GLY A 342 -9.25 -14.02 -20.34
N ASP A 343 -10.36 -13.32 -20.59
CA ASP A 343 -10.60 -12.59 -21.85
C ASP A 343 -9.75 -11.31 -21.99
N LEU A 344 -9.20 -10.81 -20.87
CA LEU A 344 -8.32 -9.63 -20.83
C LEU A 344 -6.91 -9.97 -21.35
N LEU A 345 -6.44 -11.19 -21.08
CA LEU A 345 -5.13 -11.66 -21.54
C LEU A 345 -5.19 -12.08 -23.03
N ASP A 346 -6.29 -12.72 -23.45
CA ASP A 346 -6.47 -13.14 -24.85
C ASP A 346 -6.62 -11.96 -25.82
N ARG A 347 -7.14 -10.81 -25.36
CA ARG A 347 -7.17 -9.58 -26.18
C ARG A 347 -5.78 -9.01 -26.46
N TYR A 348 -4.85 -9.13 -25.51
CA TYR A 348 -3.46 -8.71 -25.69
C TYR A 348 -2.69 -9.63 -26.67
N GLU A 349 -3.04 -10.92 -26.75
CA GLU A 349 -2.48 -11.83 -27.75
C GLU A 349 -3.12 -11.65 -29.14
N SER A 350 -4.38 -11.21 -29.23
CA SER A 350 -5.07 -11.04 -30.52
C SER A 350 -4.67 -9.78 -31.32
N GLU A 351 -4.16 -8.73 -30.65
CA GLU A 351 -3.74 -7.48 -31.30
C GLU A 351 -2.27 -7.49 -31.76
N SER A 352 -1.51 -8.56 -31.51
CA SER A 352 -0.14 -8.73 -32.01
C SER A 352 -0.04 -9.56 -33.31
N ILE A 353 -1.17 -9.98 -33.90
CA ILE A 353 -1.20 -10.75 -35.15
C ILE A 353 -1.59 -9.92 -36.40
N TYR A 354 -2.04 -8.68 -36.27
CA TYR A 354 -2.43 -7.84 -37.44
C TYR A 354 -1.50 -6.67 -37.75
N THR A 355 -0.19 -6.84 -37.54
CA THR A 355 0.83 -5.96 -38.17
C THR A 355 1.94 -6.77 -38.83
N LEU A 356 1.53 -7.81 -39.56
CA LEU A 356 2.30 -8.44 -40.63
C LEU A 356 1.33 -8.68 -41.80
N LEU A 357 0.99 -7.60 -42.50
CA LEU A 357 0.73 -7.53 -43.95
C LEU A 357 0.68 -6.06 -44.38
#